data_AF-D0NFP7-F1
#
_entry.id   AF-D0NFP7-F1
#
_cell.length_a   1.000
_cell.length_b   1.000
_cell.length_c   1.000
_cell.angle_alpha   90.00
_cell.angle_beta   90.00
_cell.angle_gamma   90.00
#
_symmetry.space_group_name_H-M   'P 1'
#
loop_
_entity.id
_entity.type
_entity.pdbx_description
1 polymer ?
#
loop_
_entity_poly.entity_id
_entity_poly.type
_entity_poly.pdbx_seq_one_letter_code
_entity_poly.pdbx_strand_id
1 'polypeptide(L)'
;MASEEEFAYSAGELDDDEEEEEGVDWEDDIDWEQVNLSLADEDAETVTRKRRRPPIRLTKDQKQREKALHQTHLLILLATRIKWTQLSRSQLLRGLLVSLTATSDVDFVADMKLQPLSYSLELLVRCLMNVFFAREGQDYELAVLFAALCGALQLRYRLTCPLDPLLVERGKAFESSFRQRPNKRRRRAQKGAVFWLWCEVLDEKNQNWIHVDAVRRLVNRPQEVESQRGKAARLSYVVSIQDDGLVVDVTSRYTVQWSKSLELRLADSWLKQVIERLNDDTNMEKALVEEKEKLETLKLAEGMPTSLEGFRKHDMYVLERHLSHFECLHPRSVVGLFKGQSVFLREHVQPLRSAFKWRHLGREVKESERQKPAKWQARGNDTGKDSDGAAEEGKSNGSLALFGLWQTVEFEPPPMVDGRVPKNKYGNIEIWSPAHIPRGAVHLCLPRIDAIAESLGIDFAPAVVGFEVRNGRPMPKMSGVVVATSHEEMLLDAHAERQQQTIEKALAHNQKLVLRRWAKLTKRLLLRQRLEDDYGAVN
;
A
#
# COMPACT_ATOMS: atom_id res chain seq x y z
N MET A 1 -17.52 -68.53 34.97
CA MET A 1 -17.52 -69.16 33.64
C MET A 1 -17.48 -68.02 32.64
N ALA A 2 -16.28 -67.53 32.35
CA ALA A 2 -15.46 -67.86 31.17
C ALA A 2 -16.01 -67.11 29.93
N SER A 3 -15.25 -66.30 29.19
CA SER A 3 -13.80 -66.29 28.94
C SER A 3 -13.34 -64.90 28.47
N GLU A 4 -12.25 -64.42 29.07
CA GLU A 4 -11.33 -63.42 28.49
C GLU A 4 -10.43 -64.13 27.47
N GLU A 5 -10.13 -63.48 26.35
CA GLU A 5 -8.98 -63.83 25.51
C GLU A 5 -8.10 -62.59 25.33
N GLU A 6 -7.00 -62.62 26.04
CA GLU A 6 -5.81 -61.81 25.94
C GLU A 6 -4.85 -62.54 24.98
N PHE A 7 -4.23 -61.84 24.02
CA PHE A 7 -3.05 -62.36 23.34
C PHE A 7 -1.97 -61.28 23.21
N ALA A 8 -0.88 -61.55 23.92
CA ALA A 8 0.35 -60.78 23.94
C ALA A 8 1.36 -61.32 22.91
N TYR A 9 2.10 -60.37 22.32
CA TYR A 9 3.46 -60.37 21.78
C TYR A 9 4.16 -61.68 21.36
N SER A 10 4.72 -61.65 20.15
CA SER A 10 6.02 -62.27 19.85
C SER A 10 6.83 -61.35 18.93
N ALA A 11 8.07 -61.09 19.33
CA ALA A 11 9.07 -60.32 18.61
C ALA A 11 9.72 -61.19 17.53
N GLY A 12 9.84 -60.63 16.32
CA GLY A 12 10.58 -61.22 15.20
C GLY A 12 11.62 -60.23 14.69
N GLU A 13 12.87 -60.62 14.94
CA GLU A 13 14.17 -60.25 14.36
C GLU A 13 14.23 -59.20 13.23
N LEU A 14 15.12 -58.23 13.44
CA LEU A 14 15.66 -57.27 12.48
C LEU A 14 16.73 -57.98 11.64
N ASP A 15 16.49 -58.11 10.33
CA ASP A 15 17.55 -58.29 9.34
C ASP A 15 17.89 -56.90 8.77
N ASP A 16 19.16 -56.53 8.95
CA ASP A 16 19.81 -55.36 8.38
C ASP A 16 20.12 -55.64 6.90
N ASP A 17 19.27 -55.15 6.00
CA ASP A 17 19.63 -54.94 4.59
C ASP A 17 19.81 -53.43 4.36
N GLU A 18 21.07 -52.99 4.44
CA GLU A 18 21.52 -51.67 3.97
C GLU A 18 21.38 -51.60 2.44
N GLU A 19 20.22 -51.18 1.95
CA GLU A 19 20.10 -50.65 0.58
C GLU A 19 20.54 -49.18 0.60
N GLU A 20 21.70 -48.92 -0.01
CA GLU A 20 22.18 -47.58 -0.33
C GLU A 20 21.17 -46.88 -1.26
N GLU A 21 20.31 -46.02 -0.70
CA GLU A 21 19.51 -45.08 -1.49
C GLU A 21 20.47 -44.05 -2.13
N GLU A 22 20.85 -44.31 -3.39
CA GLU A 22 21.44 -43.31 -4.27
C GLU A 22 20.52 -42.09 -4.34
N GLY A 23 20.95 -40.98 -3.75
CA GLY A 23 20.31 -39.68 -3.90
C GLY A 23 20.32 -39.25 -5.36
N VAL A 24 19.22 -39.53 -6.07
CA VAL A 24 18.97 -38.99 -7.40
C VAL A 24 18.79 -37.48 -7.25
N ASP A 25 19.80 -36.72 -7.66
CA ASP A 25 19.75 -35.27 -7.81
C ASP A 25 18.84 -34.91 -8.99
N TRP A 26 17.57 -34.60 -8.70
CA TRP A 26 16.57 -34.24 -9.71
C TRP A 26 16.78 -32.82 -10.30
N GLU A 27 17.81 -32.07 -9.88
CA GLU A 27 18.00 -30.68 -10.31
C GLU A 27 18.66 -30.54 -11.69
N ASP A 28 19.49 -31.50 -12.12
CA ASP A 28 20.39 -31.32 -13.27
C ASP A 28 19.88 -31.90 -14.61
N ASP A 29 18.82 -32.71 -14.63
CA ASP A 29 18.40 -33.46 -15.83
C ASP A 29 17.07 -32.97 -16.47
N ILE A 30 16.54 -31.84 -16.00
CA ILE A 30 15.31 -31.23 -16.56
C ILE A 30 15.67 -30.05 -17.46
N ASP A 31 15.39 -30.19 -18.77
CA ASP A 31 15.46 -29.08 -19.72
C ASP A 31 14.33 -28.08 -19.47
N TRP A 32 14.60 -27.15 -18.56
CA TRP A 32 13.68 -26.10 -18.14
C TRP A 32 13.32 -25.12 -19.27
N GLU A 33 14.13 -25.00 -20.33
CA GLU A 33 13.77 -24.17 -21.48
C GLU A 33 12.60 -24.80 -22.25
N GLN A 34 12.63 -26.12 -22.44
CA GLN A 34 11.58 -26.86 -23.14
C GLN A 34 10.24 -26.85 -22.40
N VAL A 35 10.27 -27.00 -21.06
CA VAL A 35 9.07 -26.89 -20.20
C VAL A 35 8.47 -25.49 -20.23
N ASN A 36 9.31 -24.46 -20.25
CA ASN A 36 8.82 -23.08 -20.34
C ASN A 36 8.21 -22.76 -21.71
N LEU A 37 8.72 -23.38 -22.79
CA LEU A 37 8.21 -23.23 -24.14
C LEU A 37 6.80 -23.83 -24.30
N SER A 38 6.60 -25.07 -23.86
CA SER A 38 5.32 -25.78 -23.99
C SER A 38 4.19 -25.09 -23.21
N LEU A 39 4.51 -24.55 -22.03
CA LEU A 39 3.55 -23.77 -21.23
C LEU A 39 3.29 -22.37 -21.81
N ALA A 40 4.24 -21.79 -22.56
CA ALA A 40 4.01 -20.54 -23.29
C ALA A 40 3.02 -20.74 -24.45
N ASP A 41 3.04 -21.92 -25.08
CA ASP A 41 2.08 -22.29 -26.12
C ASP A 41 0.66 -22.49 -25.54
N GLU A 42 0.51 -23.10 -24.35
CA GLU A 42 -0.78 -23.15 -23.64
C GLU A 42 -1.36 -21.75 -23.33
N ASP A 43 -0.49 -20.81 -22.93
CA ASP A 43 -0.87 -19.41 -22.69
C ASP A 43 -1.26 -18.71 -24.01
N ALA A 44 -0.58 -18.99 -25.12
CA ALA A 44 -0.93 -18.43 -26.43
C ALA A 44 -2.32 -18.91 -26.91
N GLU A 45 -2.66 -20.18 -26.66
CA GLU A 45 -3.97 -20.74 -27.01
C GLU A 45 -5.11 -20.11 -26.20
N THR A 46 -4.90 -19.82 -24.92
CA THR A 46 -5.92 -19.20 -24.04
C THR A 46 -6.17 -17.71 -24.33
N VAL A 47 -5.20 -17.01 -24.93
CA VAL A 47 -5.28 -15.56 -25.27
C VAL A 47 -6.16 -15.27 -26.50
N THR A 48 -6.54 -16.28 -27.28
CA THR A 48 -7.25 -16.12 -28.58
C THR A 48 -8.71 -15.62 -28.50
N ARG A 49 -9.26 -15.26 -27.33
CA ARG A 49 -10.65 -14.79 -27.22
C ARG A 49 -10.82 -13.35 -26.69
N LYS A 50 -11.25 -12.50 -27.63
CA LYS A 50 -11.92 -11.18 -27.54
C LYS A 50 -11.01 -9.95 -27.69
N ARG A 51 -11.22 -9.20 -28.79
CA ARG A 51 -10.74 -7.82 -29.01
C ARG A 51 -11.14 -6.94 -27.82
N ARG A 52 -10.25 -6.77 -26.84
CA ARG A 52 -10.41 -5.84 -25.72
C ARG A 52 -10.20 -4.41 -26.26
N ARG A 53 -11.07 -3.47 -25.86
CA ARG A 53 -10.87 -2.04 -26.12
C ARG A 53 -9.50 -1.62 -25.59
N PRO A 54 -8.77 -0.71 -26.26
CA PRO A 54 -7.46 -0.27 -25.80
C PRO A 54 -7.57 0.27 -24.36
N PRO A 55 -6.69 -0.14 -23.44
CA PRO A 55 -6.73 0.33 -22.06
C PRO A 55 -6.50 1.83 -22.00
N ILE A 56 -7.38 2.55 -21.30
CA ILE A 56 -7.23 3.99 -21.06
C ILE A 56 -6.01 4.18 -20.16
N ARG A 57 -4.92 4.73 -20.68
CA ARG A 57 -3.73 5.02 -19.85
C ARG A 57 -3.92 6.35 -19.13
N LEU A 58 -4.05 6.30 -17.81
CA LEU A 58 -4.13 7.50 -16.98
C LEU A 58 -2.79 8.23 -16.91
N THR A 59 -2.82 9.56 -16.95
CA THR A 59 -1.65 10.41 -16.67
C THR A 59 -1.21 10.29 -15.20
N LYS A 60 0.01 10.74 -14.87
CA LYS A 60 0.51 10.74 -13.49
C LYS A 60 -0.43 11.52 -12.55
N ASP A 61 -0.86 12.69 -12.98
CA ASP A 61 -1.74 13.57 -12.19
C ASP A 61 -3.13 12.96 -12.02
N GLN A 62 -3.66 12.29 -13.06
CA GLN A 62 -4.91 11.54 -12.95
C GLN A 62 -4.77 10.41 -11.91
N LYS A 63 -3.70 9.61 -11.96
CA LYS A 63 -3.47 8.56 -10.95
C LYS A 63 -3.40 9.11 -9.52
N GLN A 64 -2.77 10.27 -9.34
CA GLN A 64 -2.72 10.94 -8.04
C GLN A 64 -4.11 11.40 -7.59
N ARG A 65 -4.88 12.03 -8.48
CA ARG A 65 -6.27 12.45 -8.22
C ARG A 65 -7.16 11.25 -7.84
N GLU A 66 -7.07 10.16 -8.60
CA GLU A 66 -7.81 8.92 -8.33
C GLU A 66 -7.49 8.37 -6.93
N LYS A 67 -6.20 8.30 -6.58
CA LYS A 67 -5.77 7.85 -5.25
C LYS A 67 -6.31 8.76 -4.15
N ALA A 68 -6.27 10.07 -4.34
CA ALA A 68 -6.80 11.04 -3.37
C ALA A 68 -8.32 10.92 -3.19
N LEU A 69 -9.08 10.70 -4.27
CA LEU A 69 -10.52 10.44 -4.21
C LEU A 69 -10.82 9.15 -3.44
N HIS A 70 -10.08 8.07 -3.72
CA HIS A 70 -10.21 6.80 -3.00
C HIS A 70 -9.95 6.96 -1.50
N GLN A 71 -8.87 7.65 -1.12
CA GLN A 71 -8.53 7.96 0.28
C GLN A 71 -9.63 8.79 0.96
N THR A 72 -10.13 9.82 0.28
CA THR A 72 -11.17 10.71 0.81
C THR A 72 -12.46 9.94 1.08
N HIS A 73 -12.85 9.07 0.15
CA HIS A 73 -14.05 8.26 0.32
C HIS A 73 -13.90 7.25 1.47
N LEU A 74 -12.73 6.61 1.62
CA LEU A 74 -12.44 5.76 2.78
C LEU A 74 -12.59 6.53 4.11
N LEU A 75 -12.10 7.77 4.21
CA LEU A 75 -12.28 8.59 5.41
C LEU A 75 -13.74 8.86 5.72
N ILE A 76 -14.53 9.25 4.70
CA ILE A 76 -15.95 9.55 4.89
C ILE A 76 -16.71 8.31 5.36
N LEU A 77 -16.43 7.15 4.76
CA LEU A 77 -17.02 5.88 5.17
C LEU A 77 -16.63 5.54 6.61
N LEU A 78 -15.34 5.61 6.95
CA LEU A 78 -14.82 5.33 8.29
C LEU A 78 -15.43 6.27 9.34
N ALA A 79 -15.44 7.58 9.10
CA ALA A 79 -16.01 8.57 10.00
C ALA A 79 -17.51 8.34 10.25
N THR A 80 -18.24 7.91 9.22
CA THR A 80 -19.66 7.55 9.35
C THR A 80 -19.83 6.34 10.28
N ARG A 81 -18.95 5.34 10.18
CA ARG A 81 -19.00 4.13 11.01
C ARG A 81 -18.64 4.39 12.45
N ILE A 82 -17.65 5.25 12.71
CA ILE A 82 -17.32 5.71 14.07
C ILE A 82 -18.57 6.32 14.74
N LYS A 83 -19.32 7.18 14.03
CA LYS A 83 -20.57 7.76 14.56
C LYS A 83 -21.64 6.70 14.87
N TRP A 84 -21.75 5.65 14.06
CA TRP A 84 -22.72 4.57 14.30
C TRP A 84 -22.34 3.71 15.51
N THR A 85 -21.05 3.42 15.70
CA THR A 85 -20.57 2.76 16.92
C THR A 85 -20.78 3.63 18.16
N GLN A 86 -20.70 4.96 18.05
CA GLN A 86 -21.06 5.85 19.15
C GLN A 86 -22.55 5.74 19.49
N LEU A 87 -23.43 5.57 18.51
CA LEU A 87 -24.88 5.40 18.74
C LEU A 87 -25.20 4.13 19.53
N SER A 88 -24.50 3.02 19.27
CA SER A 88 -24.69 1.76 20.03
C SER A 88 -24.27 1.86 21.51
N ARG A 89 -23.56 2.95 21.88
CA ARG A 89 -23.18 3.26 23.27
C ARG A 89 -24.24 4.07 24.03
N SER A 90 -25.35 4.46 23.39
CA SER A 90 -26.44 5.18 24.05
C SER A 90 -27.00 4.38 25.23
N GLN A 91 -26.92 4.94 26.44
CA GLN A 91 -27.44 4.30 27.67
C GLN A 91 -28.96 4.09 27.60
N LEU A 92 -29.68 5.06 27.04
CA LEU A 92 -31.13 4.95 26.84
C LEU A 92 -31.47 3.76 25.93
N LEU A 93 -30.76 3.63 24.81
CA LEU A 93 -30.97 2.55 23.86
C LEU A 93 -30.70 1.18 24.51
N ARG A 94 -29.60 1.08 25.26
CA ARG A 94 -29.23 -0.13 26.00
C ARG A 94 -30.29 -0.52 27.03
N GLY A 95 -30.77 0.43 27.84
CA GLY A 95 -31.82 0.18 28.84
C GLY A 95 -33.12 -0.33 28.22
N LEU A 96 -33.55 0.27 27.10
CA LEU A 96 -34.72 -0.18 26.37
C LEU A 96 -34.54 -1.58 25.78
N LEU A 97 -33.37 -1.90 25.24
CA LEU A 97 -33.10 -3.22 24.66
C LEU A 97 -33.04 -4.35 25.70
N VAL A 98 -32.49 -4.09 26.89
CA VAL A 98 -32.51 -5.09 27.99
C VAL A 98 -33.94 -5.43 28.41
N SER A 99 -34.86 -4.46 28.39
CA SER A 99 -36.26 -4.73 28.69
C SER A 99 -36.90 -5.73 27.72
N LEU A 100 -36.43 -5.79 26.47
CA LEU A 100 -36.89 -6.78 25.47
C LEU A 100 -36.35 -8.19 25.77
N THR A 101 -35.16 -8.30 26.37
CA THR A 101 -34.64 -9.59 26.79
C THR A 101 -35.35 -10.14 28.02
N ALA A 102 -35.87 -9.26 28.90
CA ALA A 102 -36.60 -9.67 30.10
C ALA A 102 -37.98 -10.30 29.80
N THR A 103 -38.54 -10.07 28.61
CA THR A 103 -39.80 -10.70 28.16
C THR A 103 -39.59 -12.08 27.51
N SER A 104 -38.34 -12.53 27.38
CA SER A 104 -38.00 -13.86 26.86
C SER A 104 -38.01 -14.89 27.98
N ASP A 105 -38.42 -16.13 27.69
CA ASP A 105 -38.34 -17.25 28.63
C ASP A 105 -36.89 -17.72 28.89
N VAL A 106 -35.92 -17.14 28.18
CA VAL A 106 -34.49 -17.46 28.28
C VAL A 106 -33.76 -16.42 29.13
N ASP A 107 -33.14 -16.86 30.23
CA ASP A 107 -32.16 -16.06 30.96
C ASP A 107 -30.83 -16.04 30.20
N PHE A 108 -30.67 -15.03 29.33
CA PHE A 108 -29.47 -14.87 28.50
C PHE A 108 -28.18 -14.71 29.32
N VAL A 109 -28.24 -14.15 30.54
CA VAL A 109 -27.05 -13.96 31.36
C VAL A 109 -26.58 -15.29 31.95
N ALA A 110 -27.53 -16.13 32.39
CA ALA A 110 -27.22 -17.49 32.83
C ALA A 110 -26.79 -18.37 31.66
N ASP A 111 -27.48 -18.29 30.52
CA ASP A 111 -27.19 -19.08 29.32
C ASP A 111 -25.77 -18.82 28.80
N MET A 112 -25.35 -17.56 28.68
CA MET A 112 -23.99 -17.18 28.24
C MET A 112 -22.88 -17.69 29.17
N LYS A 113 -23.19 -17.99 30.44
CA LYS A 113 -22.21 -18.59 31.37
C LYS A 113 -22.08 -20.08 31.15
N LEU A 114 -23.19 -20.76 30.87
CA LEU A 114 -23.31 -22.22 30.80
C LEU A 114 -23.04 -22.78 29.41
N GLN A 115 -23.42 -22.06 28.36
CA GLN A 115 -23.30 -22.47 26.96
C GLN A 115 -22.11 -21.80 26.27
N PRO A 116 -21.64 -22.34 25.13
CA PRO A 116 -20.72 -21.63 24.26
C PRO A 116 -21.33 -20.31 23.80
N LEU A 117 -20.54 -19.22 23.83
CA LEU A 117 -21.04 -17.88 23.53
C LEU A 117 -21.71 -17.78 22.15
N SER A 118 -21.21 -18.53 21.15
CA SER A 118 -21.80 -18.59 19.81
C SER A 118 -23.25 -19.09 19.82
N TYR A 119 -23.59 -20.06 20.66
CA TYR A 119 -24.96 -20.57 20.80
C TYR A 119 -25.89 -19.50 21.39
N SER A 120 -25.47 -18.87 22.49
CA SER A 120 -26.24 -17.81 23.14
C SER A 120 -26.45 -16.61 22.22
N LEU A 121 -25.43 -16.25 21.42
CA LEU A 121 -25.54 -15.18 20.42
C LEU A 121 -26.54 -15.53 19.31
N GLU A 122 -26.61 -16.80 18.88
CA GLU A 122 -27.61 -17.24 17.89
C GLU A 122 -29.04 -17.12 18.44
N LEU A 123 -29.26 -17.51 19.71
CA LEU A 123 -30.54 -17.30 20.39
C LEU A 123 -30.89 -15.81 20.50
N LEU A 124 -29.91 -14.97 20.84
CA LEU A 124 -30.08 -13.53 20.96
C LEU A 124 -30.48 -12.88 19.62
N VAL A 125 -29.82 -13.27 18.52
CA VAL A 125 -30.18 -12.84 17.16
C VAL A 125 -31.62 -13.23 16.83
N ARG A 126 -32.02 -14.48 17.10
CA ARG A 126 -33.38 -14.96 16.84
C ARG A 126 -34.43 -14.15 17.63
N CYS A 127 -34.16 -13.90 18.91
CA CYS A 127 -35.03 -13.09 19.78
C CYS A 127 -35.19 -11.66 19.24
N LEU A 128 -34.08 -10.97 18.96
CA LEU A 128 -34.10 -9.59 18.47
C LEU A 128 -34.81 -9.47 17.11
N MET A 129 -34.58 -10.42 16.18
CA MET A 129 -35.23 -10.41 14.88
C MET A 129 -36.75 -10.54 14.97
N ASN A 130 -37.25 -11.42 15.85
CA ASN A 130 -38.69 -11.62 16.02
C ASN A 130 -39.39 -10.32 16.47
N VAL A 131 -38.73 -9.52 17.31
CA VAL A 131 -39.22 -8.21 17.75
C VAL A 131 -39.06 -7.13 16.66
N PHE A 132 -37.96 -7.16 15.91
CA PHE A 132 -37.58 -6.11 14.96
C PHE A 132 -38.40 -6.13 13.67
N PHE A 133 -38.64 -7.30 13.07
CA PHE A 133 -39.36 -7.38 11.79
C PHE A 133 -40.88 -7.15 11.91
N ALA A 134 -41.41 -7.07 13.13
CA ALA A 134 -42.76 -6.58 13.37
C ALA A 134 -42.91 -5.06 13.15
N ARG A 135 -41.81 -4.30 12.97
CA ARG A 135 -41.80 -2.83 13.01
C ARG A 135 -41.15 -2.11 11.82
N GLU A 136 -41.05 -2.75 10.65
CA GLU A 136 -40.59 -2.11 9.39
C GLU A 136 -39.18 -1.46 9.43
N GLY A 137 -38.24 -1.98 10.23
CA GLY A 137 -36.87 -1.46 10.31
C GLY A 137 -35.95 -1.85 9.13
N GLN A 138 -34.80 -1.17 9.02
CA GLN A 138 -33.77 -1.39 8.00
C GLN A 138 -32.63 -2.29 8.51
N ASP A 139 -31.95 -3.01 7.60
CA ASP A 139 -30.86 -3.96 7.92
C ASP A 139 -29.75 -3.36 8.79
N TYR A 140 -29.33 -2.13 8.51
CA TYR A 140 -28.24 -1.48 9.26
C TYR A 140 -28.67 -1.09 10.68
N GLU A 141 -29.95 -0.80 10.90
CA GLU A 141 -30.48 -0.47 12.23
C GLU A 141 -30.44 -1.72 13.11
N LEU A 142 -30.81 -2.89 12.56
CA LEU A 142 -30.74 -4.16 13.28
C LEU A 142 -29.33 -4.46 13.80
N ALA A 143 -28.30 -4.25 12.98
CA ALA A 143 -26.91 -4.47 13.39
C ALA A 143 -26.46 -3.50 14.50
N VAL A 144 -26.84 -2.22 14.43
CA VAL A 144 -26.53 -1.23 15.48
C VAL A 144 -27.29 -1.54 16.78
N LEU A 145 -28.55 -1.97 16.68
CA LEU A 145 -29.35 -2.40 17.83
C LEU A 145 -28.77 -3.66 18.46
N PHE A 146 -28.31 -4.63 17.66
CA PHE A 146 -27.65 -5.81 18.17
C PHE A 146 -26.35 -5.47 18.93
N ALA A 147 -25.50 -4.60 18.36
CA ALA A 147 -24.32 -4.06 19.04
C ALA A 147 -24.67 -3.38 20.37
N ALA A 148 -25.73 -2.58 20.40
CA ALA A 148 -26.19 -1.93 21.61
C ALA A 148 -26.67 -2.96 22.65
N LEU A 149 -27.39 -3.99 22.23
CA LEU A 149 -27.84 -5.07 23.10
C LEU A 149 -26.67 -5.86 23.69
N CYS A 150 -25.64 -6.18 22.91
CA CYS A 150 -24.39 -6.77 23.42
C CYS A 150 -23.78 -5.92 24.52
N GLY A 151 -23.65 -4.61 24.30
CA GLY A 151 -23.14 -3.68 25.31
C GLY A 151 -24.04 -3.53 26.53
N ALA A 152 -25.35 -3.77 26.39
CA ALA A 152 -26.30 -3.75 27.50
C ALA A 152 -26.20 -5.02 28.37
N LEU A 153 -25.85 -6.15 27.75
CA LEU A 153 -25.50 -7.42 28.40
C LEU A 153 -24.06 -7.48 28.90
N GLN A 154 -23.36 -6.33 28.93
CA GLN A 154 -21.96 -6.20 29.37
C GLN A 154 -20.96 -7.04 28.56
N LEU A 155 -21.28 -7.37 27.32
CA LEU A 155 -20.35 -8.03 26.41
C LEU A 155 -19.46 -7.00 25.71
N ARG A 156 -18.18 -7.34 25.52
CA ARG A 156 -17.28 -6.58 24.65
C ARG A 156 -17.62 -6.86 23.19
N TYR A 157 -17.84 -5.80 22.41
CA TYR A 157 -18.30 -5.92 21.03
C TYR A 157 -17.59 -4.92 20.11
N ARG A 158 -17.61 -5.22 18.82
CA ARG A 158 -17.20 -4.33 17.74
C ARG A 158 -18.29 -4.27 16.70
N LEU A 159 -18.47 -3.09 16.11
CA LEU A 159 -19.29 -2.92 14.93
C LEU A 159 -18.39 -3.00 13.69
N THR A 160 -18.66 -3.96 12.82
CA THR A 160 -17.80 -4.32 11.69
C THR A 160 -18.49 -4.08 10.36
N CYS A 161 -17.76 -3.53 9.40
CA CYS A 161 -18.31 -3.24 8.09
C CYS A 161 -17.24 -3.26 6.99
N PRO A 162 -17.64 -3.51 5.73
CA PRO A 162 -16.82 -3.19 4.60
C PRO A 162 -16.86 -1.68 4.34
N LEU A 163 -15.68 -1.06 4.24
CA LEU A 163 -15.53 0.23 3.59
C LEU A 163 -15.44 -0.08 2.10
N ASP A 164 -16.56 0.05 1.39
CA ASP A 164 -16.63 -0.13 -0.07
C ASP A 164 -16.42 1.22 -0.77
N PRO A 165 -15.16 1.69 -0.95
CA PRO A 165 -14.95 2.87 -1.76
C PRO A 165 -15.39 2.58 -3.18
N LEU A 166 -15.96 3.57 -3.85
CA LEU A 166 -16.18 3.56 -5.30
C LEU A 166 -14.93 3.02 -5.98
N LEU A 167 -15.06 1.83 -6.59
CA LEU A 167 -13.95 1.12 -7.21
C LEU A 167 -13.37 1.98 -8.32
N VAL A 168 -12.23 2.60 -8.05
CA VAL A 168 -11.34 3.06 -9.09
C VAL A 168 -10.53 1.86 -9.54
N GLU A 169 -10.94 1.23 -10.64
CA GLU A 169 -10.11 0.18 -11.22
C GLU A 169 -8.74 0.75 -11.61
N ARG A 170 -7.66 0.06 -11.23
CA ARG A 170 -6.29 0.44 -11.63
C ARG A 170 -6.23 0.59 -13.15
N GLY A 171 -6.06 1.83 -13.63
CA GLY A 171 -5.96 2.13 -15.06
C GLY A 171 -7.28 2.39 -15.78
N LYS A 172 -8.37 2.75 -15.07
CA LYS A 172 -9.58 3.34 -15.68
C LYS A 172 -9.89 4.69 -15.04
N ALA A 173 -10.36 5.64 -15.83
CA ALA A 173 -10.72 6.98 -15.34
C ALA A 173 -12.00 6.95 -14.50
N PHE A 174 -12.03 7.68 -13.37
CA PHE A 174 -13.18 7.84 -12.47
C PHE A 174 -14.50 8.09 -13.20
N GLU A 175 -14.48 8.97 -14.21
CA GLU A 175 -15.67 9.38 -14.97
C GLU A 175 -16.30 8.24 -15.78
N SER A 176 -15.53 7.20 -16.13
CA SER A 176 -16.04 6.03 -16.84
C SER A 176 -16.91 5.13 -15.95
N SER A 177 -16.72 5.18 -14.63
CA SER A 177 -17.51 4.45 -13.63
C SER A 177 -18.92 5.02 -13.47
N PHE A 178 -19.11 6.33 -13.71
CA PHE A 178 -20.43 6.99 -13.69
C PHE A 178 -21.20 6.90 -15.02
N ARG A 179 -20.49 6.72 -16.15
CA ARG A 179 -21.12 6.69 -17.49
C ARG A 179 -21.70 5.34 -17.90
N GLN A 180 -21.51 4.27 -17.14
CA GLN A 180 -22.22 3.02 -17.40
C GLN A 180 -23.71 3.20 -17.07
N ARG A 181 -24.52 3.50 -18.10
CA ARG A 181 -25.99 3.37 -17.99
C ARG A 181 -26.28 1.98 -17.43
N PRO A 182 -26.93 1.86 -16.26
CA PRO A 182 -27.19 0.56 -15.67
C PRO A 182 -28.04 -0.25 -16.65
N ASN A 183 -27.54 -1.44 -17.00
CA ASN A 183 -28.24 -2.37 -17.86
C ASN A 183 -29.66 -2.63 -17.31
N LYS A 184 -30.69 -2.84 -18.15
CA LYS A 184 -32.09 -2.99 -17.68
C LYS A 184 -32.26 -4.07 -16.58
N ARG A 185 -31.38 -5.08 -16.54
CA ARG A 185 -31.28 -6.08 -15.45
C ARG A 185 -30.81 -5.51 -14.10
N ARG A 186 -29.86 -4.56 -14.11
CA ARG A 186 -29.36 -3.85 -12.90
C ARG A 186 -30.43 -2.96 -12.27
N ARG A 187 -31.34 -2.39 -13.07
CA ARG A 187 -32.48 -1.59 -12.56
C ARG A 187 -33.47 -2.40 -11.72
N ARG A 188 -33.68 -3.69 -12.01
CA ARG A 188 -34.55 -4.56 -11.19
C ARG A 188 -33.91 -4.98 -9.87
N ALA A 189 -32.57 -4.97 -9.77
CA ALA A 189 -31.82 -5.27 -8.55
C ALA A 189 -31.58 -4.04 -7.65
N GLN A 190 -31.94 -2.84 -8.11
CA GLN A 190 -31.90 -1.59 -7.35
C GLN A 190 -33.13 -1.43 -6.44
N LYS A 191 -33.62 -2.53 -5.85
CA LYS A 191 -34.53 -2.48 -4.69
C LYS A 191 -33.64 -2.43 -3.44
N GLY A 192 -33.49 -1.24 -2.86
CA GLY A 192 -32.71 -0.98 -1.65
C GLY A 192 -31.19 -1.05 -1.87
N ALA A 193 -30.44 -0.03 -1.42
CA ALA A 193 -29.01 -0.18 -1.25
C ALA A 193 -28.78 -1.15 -0.08
N VAL A 194 -28.42 -2.41 -0.38
CA VAL A 194 -28.13 -3.41 0.65
C VAL A 194 -26.91 -2.96 1.43
N PHE A 195 -27.10 -2.67 2.71
CA PHE A 195 -26.03 -2.23 3.60
C PHE A 195 -25.39 -3.43 4.28
N TRP A 196 -24.06 -3.48 4.30
CA TRP A 196 -23.31 -4.57 4.94
C TRP A 196 -22.74 -4.05 6.26
N LEU A 197 -23.29 -4.55 7.36
CA LEU A 197 -22.93 -4.19 8.72
C LEU A 197 -23.24 -5.38 9.62
N TRP A 198 -22.30 -5.74 10.47
CA TRP A 198 -22.44 -6.85 11.41
C TRP A 198 -21.64 -6.55 12.68
N CYS A 199 -21.68 -7.46 13.64
CA CYS A 199 -20.96 -7.32 14.90
C CYS A 199 -19.87 -8.38 15.04
N GLU A 200 -18.88 -8.09 15.85
CA GLU A 200 -17.98 -9.08 16.44
C GLU A 200 -18.11 -9.00 17.96
N VAL A 201 -18.24 -10.12 18.63
CA VAL A 201 -18.38 -10.18 20.09
C VAL A 201 -17.21 -10.98 20.65
N LEU A 202 -16.51 -10.43 21.65
CA LEU A 202 -15.36 -11.09 22.25
C LEU A 202 -15.84 -12.21 23.17
N ASP A 203 -15.41 -13.42 22.89
CA ASP A 203 -15.42 -14.50 23.85
C ASP A 203 -14.20 -14.36 24.76
N GLU A 204 -14.43 -13.83 25.97
CA GLU A 204 -13.36 -13.60 26.95
C GLU A 204 -12.73 -14.91 27.44
N LYS A 205 -13.44 -16.06 27.37
CA LYS A 205 -12.90 -17.35 27.78
C LYS A 205 -11.84 -17.85 26.81
N ASN A 206 -12.11 -17.72 25.51
CA ASN A 206 -11.24 -18.22 24.43
C ASN A 206 -10.36 -17.12 23.80
N GLN A 207 -10.50 -15.87 24.25
CA GLN A 207 -9.82 -14.69 23.69
C GLN A 207 -9.96 -14.61 22.16
N ASN A 208 -11.16 -14.89 21.63
CA ASN A 208 -11.44 -14.81 20.21
C ASN A 208 -12.70 -13.97 19.94
N TRP A 209 -12.73 -13.36 18.75
CA TRP A 209 -13.85 -12.54 18.35
C TRP A 209 -14.80 -13.36 17.47
N ILE A 210 -16.04 -13.51 17.94
CA ILE A 210 -17.10 -14.25 17.25
C ILE A 210 -17.83 -13.31 16.29
N HIS A 211 -17.82 -13.63 15.00
CA HIS A 211 -18.61 -12.94 13.98
C HIS A 211 -20.11 -13.14 14.21
N VAL A 212 -20.91 -12.06 14.12
CA VAL A 212 -22.37 -12.10 14.21
C VAL A 212 -23.01 -11.15 13.19
N ASP A 213 -23.54 -11.70 12.09
CA ASP A 213 -24.44 -10.99 11.17
C ASP A 213 -25.90 -11.31 11.53
N ALA A 214 -26.52 -10.40 12.28
CA ALA A 214 -27.91 -10.53 12.72
C ALA A 214 -28.92 -10.48 11.56
N VAL A 215 -28.60 -9.79 10.46
CA VAL A 215 -29.48 -9.66 9.30
C VAL A 215 -29.54 -10.99 8.54
N ARG A 216 -28.37 -11.62 8.34
CA ARG A 216 -28.21 -12.86 7.56
C ARG A 216 -28.22 -14.13 8.42
N ARG A 217 -28.32 -13.98 9.74
CA ARG A 217 -28.31 -15.07 10.73
C ARG A 217 -27.03 -15.92 10.64
N LEU A 218 -25.89 -15.26 10.42
CA LEU A 218 -24.59 -15.92 10.43
C LEU A 218 -23.92 -15.66 11.78
N VAL A 219 -23.66 -16.74 12.52
CA VAL A 219 -22.90 -16.68 13.77
C VAL A 219 -21.67 -17.56 13.63
N ASN A 220 -20.51 -17.02 13.98
CA ASN A 220 -19.20 -17.65 13.90
C ASN A 220 -18.84 -18.18 12.49
N ARG A 221 -19.31 -17.49 11.43
CA ARG A 221 -19.10 -17.86 10.02
C ARG A 221 -18.56 -16.69 9.18
N PRO A 222 -17.42 -16.07 9.55
CA PRO A 222 -16.95 -14.85 8.90
C PRO A 222 -16.63 -15.04 7.40
N GLN A 223 -16.12 -16.20 7.00
CA GLN A 223 -15.75 -16.48 5.60
C GLN A 223 -16.95 -16.61 4.66
N GLU A 224 -18.15 -16.86 5.19
CA GLU A 224 -19.37 -16.93 4.38
C GLU A 224 -19.86 -15.54 3.93
N VAL A 225 -19.50 -14.47 4.68
CA VAL A 225 -19.96 -13.10 4.42
C VAL A 225 -19.65 -12.66 2.99
N GLU A 226 -18.41 -12.88 2.51
CA GLU A 226 -18.00 -12.50 1.15
C GLU A 226 -18.84 -13.20 0.08
N SER A 227 -19.14 -14.50 0.27
CA SER A 227 -19.91 -15.29 -0.70
C SER A 227 -21.34 -14.78 -0.85
N GLN A 228 -21.95 -14.30 0.24
CA GLN A 228 -23.28 -13.72 0.28
C GLN A 228 -23.38 -12.38 -0.49
N ARG A 229 -22.25 -11.69 -0.70
CA ARG A 229 -22.20 -10.45 -1.52
C ARG A 229 -22.21 -10.75 -3.03
N GLY A 230 -21.91 -11.99 -3.40
CA GLY A 230 -21.76 -12.44 -4.78
C GLY A 230 -20.37 -12.18 -5.38
N LYS A 231 -20.05 -12.87 -6.48
CA LYS A 231 -18.70 -12.92 -7.09
C LYS A 231 -18.09 -11.58 -7.47
N ALA A 232 -18.89 -10.53 -7.64
CA ALA A 232 -18.43 -9.20 -8.04
C ALA A 232 -18.16 -8.25 -6.85
N ALA A 233 -18.47 -8.66 -5.62
CA ALA A 233 -18.40 -7.82 -4.42
C ALA A 233 -17.37 -8.39 -3.43
N ARG A 234 -16.11 -8.44 -3.86
CA ARG A 234 -14.98 -8.87 -3.03
C ARG A 234 -14.74 -7.88 -1.88
N LEU A 235 -14.36 -8.38 -0.71
CA LEU A 235 -14.03 -7.56 0.45
C LEU A 235 -12.58 -7.07 0.36
N SER A 236 -12.39 -5.76 0.24
CA SER A 236 -11.06 -5.14 0.18
C SER A 236 -10.69 -4.46 1.49
N TYR A 237 -11.60 -3.70 2.10
CA TYR A 237 -11.39 -3.04 3.37
C TYR A 237 -12.54 -3.37 4.30
N VAL A 238 -12.28 -4.12 5.36
CA VAL A 238 -13.24 -4.44 6.43
C VAL A 238 -12.66 -3.91 7.73
N VAL A 239 -13.37 -2.96 8.32
CA VAL A 239 -12.95 -2.30 9.55
C VAL A 239 -13.93 -2.64 10.65
N SER A 240 -13.39 -2.98 11.81
CA SER A 240 -14.12 -3.27 13.05
C SER A 240 -13.82 -2.17 14.06
N ILE A 241 -14.85 -1.54 14.61
CA ILE A 241 -14.72 -0.46 15.59
C ILE A 241 -15.29 -0.94 16.91
N GLN A 242 -14.43 -1.01 17.92
CA GLN A 242 -14.76 -1.49 19.24
C GLN A 242 -15.60 -0.49 20.03
N ASP A 243 -16.29 -0.99 21.05
CA ASP A 243 -17.15 -0.23 21.93
C ASP A 243 -16.41 0.85 22.74
N ASP A 244 -15.09 0.76 22.91
CA ASP A 244 -14.25 1.81 23.47
C ASP A 244 -13.73 2.82 22.43
N GLY A 245 -13.82 2.51 21.14
CA GLY A 245 -13.35 3.33 20.03
C GLY A 245 -12.17 2.76 19.26
N LEU A 246 -11.55 1.66 19.72
CA LEU A 246 -10.42 1.02 19.04
C LEU A 246 -10.80 0.57 17.63
N VAL A 247 -10.01 0.94 16.63
CA VAL A 247 -10.26 0.62 15.22
C VAL A 247 -9.30 -0.47 14.75
N VAL A 248 -9.81 -1.54 14.13
CA VAL A 248 -9.00 -2.67 13.65
C VAL A 248 -9.38 -3.01 12.20
N ASP A 249 -8.40 -3.16 11.32
CA ASP A 249 -8.60 -3.74 9.99
C ASP A 249 -8.66 -5.27 10.11
N VAL A 250 -9.87 -5.82 10.09
CA VAL A 250 -10.15 -7.26 10.28
C VAL A 250 -10.34 -7.99 8.95
N THR A 251 -9.93 -7.39 7.83
CA THR A 251 -10.25 -7.92 6.50
C THR A 251 -9.83 -9.37 6.31
N SER A 252 -8.64 -9.77 6.76
CA SER A 252 -8.15 -11.15 6.60
C SER A 252 -9.05 -12.21 7.22
N ARG A 253 -9.86 -11.85 8.22
CA ARG A 253 -10.88 -12.75 8.80
C ARG A 253 -12.02 -13.09 7.85
N TYR A 254 -12.35 -12.17 6.94
CA TYR A 254 -13.51 -12.25 6.05
C TYR A 254 -13.15 -12.60 4.60
N THR A 255 -11.87 -12.65 4.25
CA THR A 255 -11.42 -13.06 2.91
C THR A 255 -10.52 -14.29 2.97
N VAL A 256 -10.86 -15.30 2.16
CA VAL A 256 -10.02 -16.48 1.95
C VAL A 256 -8.88 -16.21 0.97
N GLN A 257 -9.09 -15.35 -0.04
CA GLN A 257 -8.07 -15.00 -1.04
C GLN A 257 -7.53 -13.59 -0.75
N TRP A 258 -6.65 -13.48 0.24
CA TRP A 258 -6.07 -12.22 0.69
C TRP A 258 -5.38 -11.46 -0.44
N SER A 259 -4.58 -12.14 -1.26
CA SER A 259 -3.85 -11.57 -2.39
C SER A 259 -4.77 -10.79 -3.35
N LYS A 260 -5.94 -11.35 -3.68
CA LYS A 260 -6.93 -10.68 -4.53
C LYS A 260 -7.58 -9.48 -3.87
N SER A 261 -7.77 -9.53 -2.56
CA SER A 261 -8.31 -8.41 -1.78
C SER A 261 -7.29 -7.27 -1.69
N LEU A 262 -6.00 -7.60 -1.54
CA LEU A 262 -4.88 -6.66 -1.54
C LEU A 262 -4.73 -5.93 -2.88
N GLU A 263 -4.94 -6.61 -4.01
CA GLU A 263 -4.95 -5.97 -5.35
C GLU A 263 -5.94 -4.80 -5.46
N LEU A 264 -7.08 -4.88 -4.75
CA LEU A 264 -8.12 -3.86 -4.72
C LEU A 264 -7.79 -2.70 -3.78
N ARG A 265 -6.74 -2.81 -2.95
CA ARG A 265 -6.35 -1.77 -1.99
C ARG A 265 -5.41 -0.74 -2.61
N LEU A 266 -5.95 0.40 -3.06
CA LEU A 266 -5.14 1.51 -3.59
C LEU A 266 -4.40 2.34 -2.52
N ALA A 267 -4.85 2.24 -1.27
CA ALA A 267 -4.38 3.04 -0.15
C ALA A 267 -4.10 2.21 1.11
N ASP A 268 -3.62 0.97 0.97
CA ASP A 268 -3.37 0.04 2.09
C ASP A 268 -2.48 0.64 3.19
N SER A 269 -1.24 1.02 2.86
CA SER A 269 -0.28 1.58 3.82
C SER A 269 -0.78 2.89 4.45
N TRP A 270 -1.46 3.72 3.67
CA TRP A 270 -2.03 4.96 4.16
C TRP A 270 -3.18 4.72 5.14
N LEU A 271 -4.05 3.73 4.90
CA LEU A 271 -5.14 3.40 5.83
C LEU A 271 -4.59 2.82 7.13
N LYS A 272 -3.53 1.99 7.06
CA LYS A 272 -2.82 1.49 8.26
C LYS A 272 -2.32 2.65 9.14
N GLN A 273 -1.68 3.66 8.54
CA GLN A 273 -1.24 4.86 9.26
C GLN A 273 -2.41 5.67 9.85
N VAL A 274 -3.55 5.73 9.15
CA VAL A 274 -4.75 6.41 9.69
C VAL A 274 -5.29 5.66 10.90
N ILE A 275 -5.39 4.33 10.83
CA ILE A 275 -5.87 3.50 11.94
C ILE A 275 -4.92 3.60 13.13
N GLU A 276 -3.60 3.56 12.89
CA GLU A 276 -2.58 3.74 13.92
C GLU A 276 -2.78 5.08 14.65
N ARG A 277 -2.85 6.20 13.92
CA ARG A 277 -3.12 7.52 14.51
C ARG A 277 -4.44 7.63 15.27
N LEU A 278 -5.48 6.91 14.84
CA LEU A 278 -6.76 6.89 15.54
C LEU A 278 -6.68 6.10 16.86
N ASN A 279 -5.71 5.20 16.98
CA ASN A 279 -5.52 4.35 18.14
C ASN A 279 -4.37 4.83 19.05
N ASP A 280 -3.58 5.85 18.66
CA ASP A 280 -2.43 6.35 19.43
C ASP A 280 -2.76 6.67 20.91
N ASP A 281 -3.99 7.12 21.18
CA ASP A 281 -4.46 7.45 22.55
C ASP A 281 -4.94 6.23 23.37
N THR A 282 -4.87 5.01 22.83
CA THR A 282 -5.46 3.82 23.46
C THR A 282 -4.43 2.96 24.20
N ASN A 283 -4.65 2.77 25.51
CA ASN A 283 -3.75 2.04 26.41
C ASN A 283 -3.86 0.49 26.32
N MET A 284 -4.25 -0.05 25.16
CA MET A 284 -4.64 -1.47 24.97
C MET A 284 -3.68 -2.21 24.03
N GLU A 285 -2.38 -2.12 24.32
CA GLU A 285 -1.33 -2.60 23.42
C GLU A 285 -1.30 -4.12 23.30
N LYS A 286 -1.40 -4.85 24.41
CA LYS A 286 -1.25 -6.32 24.41
C LYS A 286 -2.35 -7.07 23.64
N ALA A 287 -3.61 -6.81 23.95
CA ALA A 287 -4.73 -7.48 23.28
C ALA A 287 -4.83 -7.13 21.78
N LEU A 288 -4.39 -5.93 21.41
CA LEU A 288 -4.29 -5.52 20.01
C LEU A 288 -3.15 -6.24 19.29
N VAL A 289 -2.01 -6.45 19.95
CA VAL A 289 -0.89 -7.23 19.40
C VAL A 289 -1.31 -8.67 19.11
N GLU A 290 -1.92 -9.35 20.09
CA GLU A 290 -2.39 -10.73 19.92
C GLU A 290 -3.43 -10.86 18.78
N GLU A 291 -4.34 -9.89 18.67
CA GLU A 291 -5.31 -9.84 17.57
C GLU A 291 -4.64 -9.61 16.21
N LYS A 292 -3.65 -8.70 16.15
CA LYS A 292 -2.87 -8.45 14.91
C LYS A 292 -2.14 -9.72 14.47
N GLU A 293 -1.50 -10.44 15.39
CA GLU A 293 -0.83 -11.71 15.09
C GLU A 293 -1.80 -12.73 14.50
N LYS A 294 -2.97 -12.95 15.13
CA LYS A 294 -4.02 -13.84 14.60
C LYS A 294 -4.46 -13.42 13.19
N LEU A 295 -4.65 -12.13 12.95
CA LEU A 295 -5.03 -11.60 11.64
C LEU A 295 -3.94 -11.77 10.59
N GLU A 296 -2.66 -11.66 10.96
CA GLU A 296 -1.53 -11.97 10.06
C GLU A 296 -1.46 -13.47 9.74
N THR A 297 -1.64 -14.35 10.72
CA THR A 297 -1.71 -15.81 10.49
C THR A 297 -2.78 -16.17 9.46
N LEU A 298 -3.94 -15.51 9.51
CA LEU A 298 -5.02 -15.72 8.52
C LEU A 298 -4.64 -15.28 7.10
N LYS A 299 -3.77 -14.27 6.94
CA LYS A 299 -3.25 -13.89 5.61
C LYS A 299 -2.27 -14.93 5.08
N LEU A 300 -1.41 -15.44 5.97
CA LEU A 300 -0.43 -16.48 5.65
C LEU A 300 -1.07 -17.84 5.38
N ALA A 301 -2.29 -18.07 5.89
CA ALA A 301 -3.06 -19.29 5.63
C ALA A 301 -3.63 -19.35 4.19
N GLU A 302 -3.49 -18.30 3.37
CA GLU A 302 -3.83 -18.37 1.95
C GLU A 302 -2.94 -19.41 1.26
N GLY A 303 -3.53 -20.54 0.86
CA GLY A 303 -2.82 -21.60 0.16
C GLY A 303 -2.27 -21.17 -1.21
N MET A 304 -1.36 -21.96 -1.77
CA MET A 304 -0.78 -21.69 -3.08
C MET A 304 -1.86 -21.50 -4.16
N PRO A 305 -1.68 -20.53 -5.08
CA PRO A 305 -2.58 -20.36 -6.22
C PRO A 305 -2.76 -21.64 -7.03
N THR A 306 -3.98 -21.84 -7.53
CA THR A 306 -4.32 -23.00 -8.37
C THR A 306 -4.13 -22.73 -9.87
N SER A 307 -3.58 -21.57 -10.26
CA SER A 307 -3.43 -21.15 -11.65
C SER A 307 -2.17 -20.31 -11.86
N LEU A 308 -1.56 -20.40 -13.06
CA LEU A 308 -0.36 -19.65 -13.45
C LEU A 308 -0.51 -18.13 -13.24
N GLU A 309 -1.55 -17.52 -13.81
CA GLU A 309 -1.80 -16.07 -13.65
C GLU A 309 -2.03 -15.67 -12.18
N GLY A 310 -2.50 -16.61 -11.34
CA GLY A 310 -2.62 -16.42 -9.90
C GLY A 310 -1.28 -16.13 -9.23
N PHE A 311 -0.23 -16.90 -9.55
CA PHE A 311 1.12 -16.68 -9.00
C PHE A 311 1.76 -15.36 -9.44
N ARG A 312 1.36 -14.82 -10.59
CA ARG A 312 1.96 -13.58 -11.14
C ARG A 312 1.75 -12.37 -10.23
N LYS A 313 0.60 -12.30 -9.56
CA LYS A 313 0.19 -11.18 -8.68
C LYS A 313 -0.06 -11.59 -7.23
N HIS A 314 0.18 -12.85 -6.89
CA HIS A 314 0.05 -13.32 -5.51
C HIS A 314 1.00 -12.57 -4.58
N ASP A 315 0.54 -12.30 -3.35
CA ASP A 315 1.29 -11.54 -2.35
C ASP A 315 2.48 -12.35 -1.82
N MET A 316 2.25 -13.63 -1.50
CA MET A 316 3.26 -14.50 -0.87
C MET A 316 4.12 -15.33 -1.83
N TYR A 317 3.58 -15.79 -2.95
CA TYR A 317 4.20 -16.82 -3.79
C TYR A 317 4.49 -16.28 -5.18
N VAL A 318 5.55 -16.79 -5.79
CA VAL A 318 5.95 -16.45 -7.16
C VAL A 318 6.56 -17.67 -7.82
N LEU A 319 6.43 -17.73 -9.15
CA LEU A 319 7.12 -18.70 -9.98
C LEU A 319 8.32 -18.01 -10.63
N GLU A 320 9.42 -18.73 -10.81
CA GLU A 320 10.64 -18.17 -11.39
C GLU A 320 10.42 -17.54 -12.78
N ARG A 321 9.54 -18.14 -13.60
CA ARG A 321 9.18 -17.59 -14.92
C ARG A 321 8.52 -16.21 -14.88
N HIS A 322 8.03 -15.78 -13.72
CA HIS A 322 7.41 -14.46 -13.55
C HIS A 322 8.40 -13.36 -13.14
N LEU A 323 9.66 -13.72 -12.84
CA LEU A 323 10.69 -12.76 -12.52
C LEU A 323 11.06 -11.93 -13.75
N SER A 324 11.27 -10.63 -13.54
CA SER A 324 11.80 -9.79 -14.61
C SER A 324 13.29 -10.07 -14.86
N HIS A 325 13.80 -9.55 -15.97
CA HIS A 325 15.23 -9.60 -16.28
C HIS A 325 16.10 -8.88 -15.23
N PHE A 326 15.52 -8.01 -14.40
CA PHE A 326 16.19 -7.25 -13.34
C PHE A 326 15.85 -7.77 -11.93
N GLU A 327 15.41 -9.01 -11.81
CA GLU A 327 15.12 -9.66 -10.54
C GLU A 327 15.76 -11.06 -10.51
N CYS A 328 16.04 -11.53 -9.31
CA CYS A 328 16.39 -12.94 -9.05
C CYS A 328 15.86 -13.37 -7.68
N LEU A 329 16.13 -14.62 -7.32
CA LEU A 329 15.78 -15.21 -6.03
C LEU A 329 17.00 -15.24 -5.12
N HIS A 330 16.89 -14.66 -3.92
CA HIS A 330 17.92 -14.72 -2.89
C HIS A 330 17.33 -14.57 -1.47
N PRO A 331 17.55 -15.55 -0.56
CA PRO A 331 18.10 -16.87 -0.85
C PRO A 331 17.19 -17.64 -1.81
N ARG A 332 17.78 -18.56 -2.58
CA ARG A 332 17.00 -19.44 -3.45
C ARG A 332 16.50 -20.62 -2.62
N SER A 333 15.26 -20.54 -2.14
CA SER A 333 14.63 -21.58 -1.32
C SER A 333 13.25 -21.91 -1.88
N VAL A 334 13.10 -23.16 -2.32
CA VAL A 334 11.85 -23.70 -2.87
C VAL A 334 10.90 -24.01 -1.71
N VAL A 335 9.67 -23.50 -1.79
CA VAL A 335 8.64 -23.72 -0.76
C VAL A 335 7.54 -24.69 -1.20
N GLY A 336 7.54 -25.09 -2.47
CA GLY A 336 6.58 -26.05 -3.01
C GLY A 336 6.70 -26.21 -4.52
N LEU A 337 5.82 -27.04 -5.08
CA LEU A 337 5.76 -27.31 -6.51
C LEU A 337 4.37 -27.00 -7.04
N PHE A 338 4.30 -26.33 -8.20
CA PHE A 338 3.07 -26.12 -8.95
C PHE A 338 3.25 -26.66 -10.37
N LYS A 339 2.56 -27.76 -10.70
CA LYS A 339 2.67 -28.43 -12.01
C LYS A 339 4.13 -28.69 -12.43
N GLY A 340 4.97 -29.14 -11.50
CA GLY A 340 6.40 -29.36 -11.73
C GLY A 340 7.28 -28.11 -11.69
N GLN A 341 6.73 -26.90 -11.53
CA GLN A 341 7.51 -25.67 -11.37
C GLN A 341 7.76 -25.36 -9.90
N SER A 342 9.01 -24.99 -9.57
CA SER A 342 9.38 -24.53 -8.24
C SER A 342 8.67 -23.23 -7.87
N VAL A 343 8.00 -23.26 -6.73
CA VAL A 343 7.35 -22.11 -6.11
C VAL A 343 8.31 -21.52 -5.09
N PHE A 344 8.46 -20.20 -5.13
CA PHE A 344 9.30 -19.44 -4.22
C PHE A 344 8.47 -18.42 -3.45
N LEU A 345 8.96 -18.00 -2.28
CA LEU A 345 8.40 -16.86 -1.58
C LEU A 345 8.73 -15.58 -2.34
N ARG A 346 7.74 -14.69 -2.46
CA ARG A 346 7.90 -13.40 -3.12
C ARG A 346 8.87 -12.49 -2.37
N GLU A 347 9.07 -12.69 -1.06
CA GLU A 347 10.09 -11.99 -0.28
C GLU A 347 11.53 -12.32 -0.70
N HIS A 348 11.75 -13.51 -1.30
CA HIS A 348 13.05 -13.87 -1.87
C HIS A 348 13.30 -13.21 -3.22
N VAL A 349 12.30 -12.55 -3.82
CA VAL A 349 12.49 -11.81 -5.07
C VAL A 349 13.25 -10.53 -4.76
N GLN A 350 14.50 -10.49 -5.19
CA GLN A 350 15.35 -9.34 -4.96
C GLN A 350 15.59 -8.55 -6.25
N PRO A 351 15.52 -7.20 -6.17
CA PRO A 351 15.82 -6.35 -7.31
C PRO A 351 17.33 -6.35 -7.59
N LEU A 352 17.65 -6.49 -8.87
CA LEU A 352 19.01 -6.44 -9.38
C LEU A 352 19.29 -5.14 -10.11
N ARG A 353 20.49 -4.60 -9.91
CA ARG A 353 20.95 -3.36 -10.56
C ARG A 353 22.40 -3.48 -10.97
N SER A 354 22.79 -2.75 -12.00
CA SER A 354 24.21 -2.64 -12.36
C SER A 354 24.98 -1.90 -11.27
N ALA A 355 26.30 -2.12 -11.20
CA ALA A 355 27.18 -1.42 -10.26
C ALA A 355 26.99 0.11 -10.33
N PHE A 356 26.89 0.66 -11.55
CA PHE A 356 26.59 2.08 -11.78
C PHE A 356 25.29 2.54 -11.12
N LYS A 357 24.19 1.77 -11.28
CA LYS A 357 22.90 2.10 -10.67
C LYS A 357 22.92 1.95 -9.15
N TRP A 358 23.67 1.00 -8.60
CA TRP A 358 23.87 0.90 -7.16
C TRP A 358 24.62 2.10 -6.61
N ARG A 359 25.65 2.58 -7.31
CA ARG A 359 26.40 3.79 -6.94
C ARG A 359 25.47 4.98 -6.77
N HIS A 360 24.55 5.19 -7.72
CA HIS A 360 23.56 6.27 -7.66
C HIS A 360 22.59 6.15 -6.46
N LEU A 361 22.40 4.95 -5.94
CA LEU A 361 21.61 4.69 -4.73
C LEU A 361 22.44 4.81 -3.44
N GLY A 362 23.71 5.19 -3.53
CA GLY A 362 24.61 5.30 -2.39
C GLY A 362 25.16 3.95 -1.94
N ARG A 363 25.35 3.01 -2.86
CA ARG A 363 25.94 1.70 -2.57
C ARG A 363 27.01 1.32 -3.58
N GLU A 364 28.03 0.60 -3.15
CA GLU A 364 29.06 0.05 -4.05
C GLU A 364 29.05 -1.47 -4.00
N VAL A 365 29.33 -2.10 -5.15
CA VAL A 365 29.50 -3.56 -5.21
C VAL A 365 30.81 -3.91 -4.52
N LYS A 366 30.75 -4.85 -3.56
CA LYS A 366 31.93 -5.36 -2.85
C LYS A 366 32.97 -5.84 -3.86
N GLU A 367 34.24 -5.53 -3.64
CA GLU A 367 35.32 -5.93 -4.55
C GLU A 367 35.33 -7.45 -4.79
N SER A 368 35.12 -8.24 -3.73
CA SER A 368 35.02 -9.71 -3.78
C SER A 368 33.83 -10.24 -4.58
N GLU A 369 32.79 -9.43 -4.77
CA GLU A 369 31.54 -9.78 -5.48
C GLU A 369 31.52 -9.27 -6.93
N ARG A 370 32.43 -8.37 -7.33
CA ARG A 370 32.43 -7.76 -8.67
C ARG A 370 32.52 -8.78 -9.79
N GLN A 371 33.22 -9.89 -9.56
CA GLN A 371 33.36 -10.99 -10.53
C GLN A 371 32.26 -12.06 -10.40
N LYS A 372 31.29 -11.87 -9.50
CA LYS A 372 30.19 -12.82 -9.25
C LYS A 372 28.81 -12.16 -9.43
N PRO A 373 28.43 -11.63 -10.60
CA PRO A 373 27.11 -11.03 -10.76
C PRO A 373 25.99 -12.04 -10.48
N ALA A 374 24.94 -11.62 -9.79
CA ALA A 374 23.77 -12.45 -9.55
C ALA A 374 23.03 -12.82 -10.86
N LYS A 375 23.13 -11.97 -11.88
CA LYS A 375 22.55 -12.21 -13.21
C LYS A 375 23.30 -11.42 -14.28
N TRP A 376 23.47 -12.03 -15.45
CA TRP A 376 23.93 -11.35 -16.65
C TRP A 376 22.74 -11.03 -17.54
N GLN A 377 22.70 -9.82 -18.09
CA GLN A 377 21.66 -9.41 -19.02
C GLN A 377 22.27 -9.00 -20.36
N ALA A 378 21.90 -9.69 -21.43
CA ALA A 378 22.32 -9.30 -22.78
C ALA A 378 21.84 -7.87 -23.10
N ARG A 379 22.73 -7.00 -23.58
CA ARG A 379 22.31 -5.71 -24.13
C ARG A 379 21.70 -5.97 -25.52
N GLY A 380 20.43 -5.64 -25.71
CA GLY A 380 19.84 -5.61 -27.04
C GLY A 380 20.56 -4.58 -27.93
N ASN A 381 20.47 -4.74 -29.25
CA ASN A 381 21.00 -3.83 -30.30
C ASN A 381 20.35 -2.42 -30.30
N ASP A 382 19.90 -1.92 -29.16
CA ASP A 382 19.36 -0.57 -29.07
C ASP A 382 20.53 0.42 -29.01
N THR A 383 20.70 1.14 -30.12
CA THR A 383 21.67 2.22 -30.33
C THR A 383 21.25 3.50 -29.58
N GLY A 384 20.79 3.34 -28.34
CA GLY A 384 20.48 4.41 -27.41
C GLY A 384 21.75 4.98 -26.80
N LYS A 385 22.13 6.16 -27.29
CA LYS A 385 23.26 7.03 -26.92
C LYS A 385 23.24 7.53 -25.45
N ASP A 386 22.83 6.71 -24.49
CA ASP A 386 22.80 7.03 -23.05
C ASP A 386 23.92 6.32 -22.26
N SER A 387 24.94 5.80 -22.95
CA SER A 387 26.03 5.02 -22.36
C SER A 387 27.34 5.80 -22.19
N ASP A 388 27.30 7.05 -21.71
CA ASP A 388 28.53 7.84 -21.47
C ASP A 388 29.12 7.68 -20.05
N GLY A 389 28.80 6.59 -19.35
CA GLY A 389 29.41 6.29 -18.03
C GLY A 389 29.64 4.81 -17.70
N ALA A 390 29.20 3.89 -18.56
CA ALA A 390 29.32 2.44 -18.31
C ALA A 390 30.57 1.82 -18.97
N ALA A 391 31.61 2.62 -19.20
CA ALA A 391 32.70 2.24 -20.09
C ALA A 391 33.86 1.47 -19.43
N GLU A 392 33.99 1.40 -18.09
CA GLU A 392 35.26 0.91 -17.51
C GLU A 392 35.22 -0.28 -16.54
N GLU A 393 34.09 -0.83 -16.12
CA GLU A 393 34.14 -2.01 -15.23
C GLU A 393 33.20 -3.13 -15.69
N GLY A 394 33.78 -4.19 -16.26
CA GLY A 394 33.10 -5.49 -16.47
C GLY A 394 32.56 -5.77 -17.88
N LYS A 395 33.30 -5.43 -18.95
CA LYS A 395 32.96 -5.90 -20.30
C LYS A 395 33.39 -7.35 -20.51
N SER A 396 32.48 -8.30 -20.32
CA SER A 396 32.49 -9.56 -21.07
C SER A 396 31.34 -9.53 -22.08
N ASN A 397 31.67 -9.66 -23.37
CA ASN A 397 30.76 -9.94 -24.49
C ASN A 397 29.37 -9.26 -24.48
N GLY A 398 29.31 -7.93 -24.36
CA GLY A 398 28.06 -7.17 -24.58
C GLY A 398 26.96 -7.40 -23.54
N SER A 399 27.23 -8.11 -22.45
CA SER A 399 26.28 -8.36 -21.37
C SER A 399 26.49 -7.38 -20.20
N LEU A 400 25.39 -6.93 -19.59
CA LEU A 400 25.37 -6.08 -18.41
C LEU A 400 25.32 -6.95 -17.15
N ALA A 401 26.35 -6.85 -16.31
CA ALA A 401 26.36 -7.46 -14.98
C ALA A 401 25.35 -6.78 -14.05
N LEU A 402 24.53 -7.58 -13.38
CA LEU A 402 23.55 -7.12 -12.39
C LEU A 402 23.85 -7.76 -11.03
N PHE A 403 23.78 -6.93 -9.99
CA PHE A 403 24.11 -7.31 -8.61
C PHE A 403 22.91 -7.08 -7.71
N GLY A 404 22.81 -7.90 -6.67
CA GLY A 404 21.81 -7.76 -5.62
C GLY A 404 22.24 -6.87 -4.47
N LEU A 405 21.30 -6.53 -3.58
CA LEU A 405 21.57 -5.71 -2.40
C LEU A 405 22.63 -6.35 -1.48
N TRP A 406 22.62 -7.68 -1.32
CA TRP A 406 23.56 -8.45 -0.47
C TRP A 406 25.01 -8.40 -0.96
N GLN A 407 25.21 -8.11 -2.26
CA GLN A 407 26.53 -8.00 -2.90
C GLN A 407 27.13 -6.59 -2.77
N THR A 408 26.40 -5.66 -2.14
CA THR A 408 26.80 -4.25 -2.03
C THR A 408 27.05 -3.85 -0.58
N VAL A 409 27.87 -2.82 -0.42
CA VAL A 409 28.13 -2.10 0.82
C VAL A 409 27.68 -0.65 0.67
N GLU A 410 27.53 0.06 1.79
CA GLU A 410 27.23 1.49 1.74
C GLU A 410 28.38 2.25 1.07
N PHE A 411 28.03 3.21 0.19
CA PHE A 411 29.01 4.06 -0.45
C PHE A 411 29.60 5.03 0.57
N GLU A 412 30.92 5.09 0.64
CA GLU A 412 31.61 6.10 1.43
C GLU A 412 31.97 7.29 0.53
N PRO A 413 31.37 8.47 0.74
CA PRO A 413 31.72 9.65 -0.05
C PRO A 413 33.14 10.11 0.30
N PRO A 414 33.86 10.72 -0.67
CA PRO A 414 35.16 11.31 -0.41
C PRO A 414 35.11 12.24 0.81
N PRO A 415 36.06 12.15 1.74
CA PRO A 415 36.03 12.97 2.95
C PRO A 415 36.31 14.44 2.63
N MET A 416 35.86 15.32 3.52
CA MET A 416 36.29 16.72 3.55
C MET A 416 37.79 16.78 3.86
N VAL A 417 38.55 17.58 3.12
CA VAL A 417 40.00 17.79 3.34
C VAL A 417 40.22 19.25 3.72
N ASP A 418 40.84 19.50 4.88
CA ASP A 418 41.08 20.85 5.41
C ASP A 418 39.82 21.73 5.50
N GLY A 419 38.68 21.12 5.81
CA GLY A 419 37.37 21.81 5.86
C GLY A 419 36.80 22.21 4.50
N ARG A 420 37.42 21.77 3.40
CA ARG A 420 36.97 22.03 2.02
C ARG A 420 36.18 20.87 1.44
N VAL A 421 35.22 21.20 0.60
CA VAL A 421 34.35 20.23 -0.06
C VAL A 421 35.08 19.56 -1.23
N PRO A 422 35.11 18.22 -1.31
CA PRO A 422 35.75 17.53 -2.42
C PRO A 422 35.02 17.83 -3.73
N LYS A 423 35.80 18.14 -4.77
CA LYS A 423 35.31 18.48 -6.11
C LYS A 423 35.88 17.49 -7.13
N ASN A 424 35.07 17.11 -8.11
CA ASN A 424 35.51 16.35 -9.26
C ASN A 424 36.33 17.23 -10.22
N LYS A 425 36.85 16.65 -11.31
CA LYS A 425 37.62 17.35 -12.35
C LYS A 425 36.89 18.52 -13.03
N TYR A 426 35.57 18.62 -12.87
CA TYR A 426 34.74 19.70 -13.40
C TYR A 426 34.42 20.78 -12.36
N GLY A 427 35.01 20.70 -11.15
CA GLY A 427 34.80 21.66 -10.08
C GLY A 427 33.50 21.47 -9.28
N ASN A 428 32.76 20.37 -9.52
CA ASN A 428 31.45 20.10 -8.93
C ASN A 428 31.48 18.82 -8.07
N ILE A 429 30.42 18.55 -7.33
CA ILE A 429 30.22 17.27 -6.63
C ILE A 429 28.94 16.59 -7.13
N GLU A 430 28.99 15.29 -7.35
CA GLU A 430 27.85 14.50 -7.79
C GLU A 430 27.06 13.97 -6.60
N ILE A 431 25.81 14.41 -6.45
CA ILE A 431 24.92 14.05 -5.34
C ILE A 431 23.69 13.34 -5.91
N TRP A 432 23.79 12.02 -6.07
CA TRP A 432 22.70 11.18 -6.59
C TRP A 432 21.69 10.77 -5.51
N SER A 433 22.16 10.72 -4.26
CA SER A 433 21.38 10.41 -3.07
C SER A 433 22.02 11.08 -1.85
N PRO A 434 21.32 11.16 -0.70
CA PRO A 434 21.89 11.73 0.53
C PRO A 434 23.21 11.07 0.98
N ALA A 435 23.43 9.80 0.65
CA ALA A 435 24.67 9.08 0.98
C ALA A 435 25.92 9.61 0.26
N HIS A 436 25.75 10.41 -0.80
CA HIS A 436 26.86 11.03 -1.53
C HIS A 436 27.39 12.29 -0.85
N ILE A 437 26.71 12.80 0.17
CA ILE A 437 27.12 14.00 0.89
C ILE A 437 28.29 13.63 1.81
N PRO A 438 29.47 14.26 1.66
CA PRO A 438 30.62 14.02 2.54
C PRO A 438 30.26 14.20 4.01
N ARG A 439 30.89 13.41 4.89
CA ARG A 439 30.74 13.59 6.34
C ARG A 439 31.19 15.00 6.75
N GLY A 440 30.37 15.69 7.55
CA GLY A 440 30.64 17.07 7.96
C GLY A 440 30.28 18.12 6.90
N ALA A 441 29.57 17.73 5.83
CA ALA A 441 29.00 18.63 4.84
C ALA A 441 27.47 18.52 4.80
N VAL A 442 26.84 19.55 4.23
CA VAL A 442 25.40 19.63 4.01
C VAL A 442 25.10 20.07 2.58
N HIS A 443 24.02 19.55 2.00
CA HIS A 443 23.54 19.92 0.67
C HIS A 443 22.39 20.93 0.76
N LEU A 444 22.65 22.17 0.35
CA LEU A 444 21.68 23.27 0.39
C LEU A 444 21.03 23.46 -0.98
N CYS A 445 19.78 23.02 -1.12
CA CYS A 445 18.98 23.10 -2.35
C CYS A 445 18.25 24.45 -2.50
N LEU A 446 18.99 25.56 -2.43
CA LEU A 446 18.43 26.91 -2.49
C LEU A 446 18.77 27.64 -3.80
N PRO A 447 17.87 28.48 -4.34
CA PRO A 447 18.14 29.19 -5.59
C PRO A 447 19.20 30.27 -5.38
N ARG A 448 20.19 30.32 -6.29
CA ARG A 448 21.29 31.32 -6.31
C ARG A 448 22.13 31.36 -5.03
N ILE A 449 22.21 30.24 -4.31
CA ILE A 449 22.98 30.11 -3.07
C ILE A 449 24.50 30.11 -3.33
N ASP A 450 24.92 29.68 -4.52
CA ASP A 450 26.28 29.74 -5.04
C ASP A 450 26.85 31.17 -5.02
N ALA A 451 26.09 32.13 -5.55
CA ALA A 451 26.50 33.54 -5.55
C ALA A 451 26.61 34.13 -4.13
N ILE A 452 25.79 33.64 -3.19
CA ILE A 452 25.84 34.08 -1.79
C ILE A 452 27.08 33.49 -1.11
N ALA A 453 27.34 32.20 -1.28
CA ALA A 453 28.54 31.55 -0.75
C ALA A 453 29.83 32.18 -1.28
N GLU A 454 29.87 32.51 -2.57
CA GLU A 454 30.98 33.24 -3.18
C GLU A 454 31.17 34.64 -2.57
N SER A 455 30.08 35.39 -2.34
CA SER A 455 30.14 36.72 -1.72
C SER A 455 30.63 36.71 -0.26
N LEU A 456 30.43 35.60 0.45
CA LEU A 456 30.87 35.40 1.82
C LEU A 456 32.27 34.74 1.91
N GLY A 457 32.87 34.36 0.78
CA GLY A 457 34.18 33.69 0.75
C GLY A 457 34.16 32.27 1.32
N ILE A 458 33.01 31.60 1.35
CA ILE A 458 32.85 30.25 1.89
C ILE A 458 33.18 29.22 0.81
N ASP A 459 33.97 28.19 1.13
CA ASP A 459 34.22 27.08 0.20
C ASP A 459 32.95 26.23 0.01
N PHE A 460 32.57 26.04 -1.24
CA PHE A 460 31.42 25.24 -1.64
C PHE A 460 31.71 24.45 -2.91
N ALA A 461 30.96 23.38 -3.15
CA ALA A 461 30.93 22.66 -4.43
C ALA A 461 29.51 22.71 -5.02
N PRO A 462 29.33 23.14 -6.28
CA PRO A 462 28.04 23.02 -6.96
C PRO A 462 27.61 21.55 -7.05
N ALA A 463 26.35 21.27 -6.73
CA ALA A 463 25.84 19.89 -6.67
C ALA A 463 25.16 19.49 -7.99
N VAL A 464 25.72 18.48 -8.66
CA VAL A 464 25.08 17.79 -9.80
C VAL A 464 24.16 16.71 -9.24
N VAL A 465 22.85 16.84 -9.45
CA VAL A 465 21.84 15.90 -8.91
C VAL A 465 21.19 15.02 -9.99
N GLY A 466 21.63 15.17 -11.24
CA GLY A 466 20.98 14.55 -12.38
C GLY A 466 21.57 15.00 -13.72
N PHE A 467 21.02 14.45 -14.79
CA PHE A 467 21.17 14.98 -16.13
C PHE A 467 19.79 15.31 -16.71
N GLU A 468 19.70 16.38 -17.49
CA GLU A 468 18.52 16.77 -18.25
C GLU A 468 18.88 16.90 -19.72
N VAL A 469 17.98 16.43 -20.60
CA VAL A 469 18.19 16.58 -22.05
C VAL A 469 17.71 17.97 -22.46
N ARG A 470 18.64 18.84 -22.83
CA ARG A 470 18.35 20.17 -23.39
C ARG A 470 18.88 20.23 -24.82
N ASN A 471 18.02 20.61 -25.76
CA ASN A 471 18.35 20.67 -27.20
C ASN A 471 18.95 19.33 -27.73
N GLY A 472 18.42 18.20 -27.25
CA GLY A 472 18.89 16.87 -27.65
C GLY A 472 20.26 16.47 -27.11
N ARG A 473 20.85 17.24 -26.18
CA ARG A 473 22.11 16.90 -25.50
C ARG A 473 21.90 16.70 -24.00
N PRO A 474 22.52 15.68 -23.39
CA PRO A 474 22.48 15.52 -21.94
C PRO A 474 23.33 16.62 -21.28
N MET A 475 22.72 17.39 -20.39
CA MET A 475 23.36 18.46 -19.62
C MET A 475 23.25 18.15 -18.13
N PRO A 476 24.27 18.45 -17.31
CA PRO A 476 24.20 18.23 -15.88
C PRO A 476 23.14 19.14 -15.25
N LYS A 477 22.25 18.54 -14.46
CA LYS A 477 21.23 19.25 -13.69
C LYS A 477 21.84 19.67 -12.35
N MET A 478 22.14 20.95 -12.24
CA MET A 478 22.65 21.54 -11.00
C MET A 478 21.50 21.84 -10.03
N SER A 479 21.68 21.55 -8.74
CA SER A 479 20.71 21.90 -7.70
C SER A 479 21.43 22.30 -6.42
N GLY A 480 21.62 23.59 -6.23
CA GLY A 480 22.22 24.12 -5.02
C GLY A 480 23.72 23.80 -4.87
N VAL A 481 24.19 23.81 -3.63
CA VAL A 481 25.62 23.65 -3.29
C VAL A 481 25.81 22.71 -2.11
N VAL A 482 26.97 22.06 -2.04
CA VAL A 482 27.45 21.36 -0.85
C VAL A 482 28.46 22.25 -0.15
N VAL A 483 28.33 22.38 1.17
CA VAL A 483 29.16 23.22 2.05
C VAL A 483 29.46 22.49 3.35
N ALA A 484 30.51 22.91 4.06
CA ALA A 484 30.76 22.40 5.41
C ALA A 484 29.59 22.76 6.35
N THR A 485 29.21 21.84 7.25
CA THR A 485 28.09 22.03 8.19
C THR A 485 28.28 23.27 9.06
N SER A 486 29.52 23.65 9.39
CA SER A 486 29.83 24.86 10.15
C SER A 486 29.36 26.17 9.49
N HIS A 487 29.16 26.18 8.17
CA HIS A 487 28.72 27.36 7.42
C HIS A 487 27.24 27.33 7.04
N GLU A 488 26.51 26.30 7.45
CA GLU A 488 25.10 26.10 7.07
C GLU A 488 24.22 27.26 7.52
N GLU A 489 24.21 27.55 8.81
CA GLU A 489 23.37 28.59 9.43
C GLU A 489 23.65 29.97 8.82
N MET A 490 24.93 30.33 8.68
CA MET A 490 25.35 31.58 8.07
C MET A 490 24.83 31.74 6.62
N LEU A 491 24.84 30.67 5.83
CA LEU A 491 24.34 30.69 4.46
C LEU A 491 22.82 30.76 4.38
N LEU A 492 22.12 30.09 5.29
CA LEU A 492 20.66 30.15 5.37
C LEU A 492 20.20 31.57 5.73
N ASP A 493 20.84 32.21 6.69
CA ASP A 493 20.54 33.59 7.11
C ASP A 493 20.82 34.59 5.99
N ALA A 494 22.00 34.51 5.38
CA ALA A 494 22.37 35.37 4.26
C ALA A 494 21.44 35.18 3.05
N HIS A 495 20.99 33.94 2.80
CA HIS A 495 19.99 33.66 1.77
C HIS A 495 18.64 34.27 2.09
N ALA A 496 18.16 34.10 3.33
CA ALA A 496 16.90 34.67 3.78
C ALA A 496 16.88 36.19 3.63
N GLU A 497 17.96 36.87 4.05
CA GLU A 497 18.10 38.31 3.88
C GLU A 497 18.08 38.71 2.40
N ARG A 498 18.81 37.99 1.54
CA ARG A 498 18.86 38.27 0.10
C ARG A 498 17.51 38.05 -0.59
N GLN A 499 16.76 37.02 -0.19
CA GLN A 499 15.39 36.80 -0.67
C GLN A 499 14.47 37.93 -0.24
N GLN A 500 14.53 38.34 1.03
CA GLN A 500 13.73 39.44 1.57
C GLN A 500 13.98 40.75 0.80
N GLN A 501 15.24 41.11 0.60
CA GLN A 501 15.62 42.29 -0.21
C GLN A 501 15.09 42.18 -1.66
N THR A 502 15.06 40.98 -2.23
CA THR A 502 14.53 40.75 -3.60
C THR A 502 13.02 40.93 -3.64
N ILE A 503 12.30 40.41 -2.63
CA ILE A 503 10.85 40.56 -2.48
C ILE A 503 10.49 42.03 -2.31
N GLU A 504 11.18 42.76 -1.43
CA GLU A 504 10.94 44.18 -1.19
C GLU A 504 11.17 45.02 -2.45
N LYS A 505 12.26 44.76 -3.19
CA LYS A 505 12.53 45.43 -4.47
C LYS A 505 11.45 45.13 -5.51
N ALA A 506 10.98 43.88 -5.60
CA ALA A 506 9.89 43.50 -6.51
C ALA A 506 8.56 44.15 -6.12
N LEU A 507 8.27 44.24 -4.83
CA LEU A 507 7.07 44.88 -4.28
C LEU A 507 7.10 46.39 -4.55
N ALA A 508 8.22 47.05 -4.29
CA ALA A 508 8.43 48.46 -4.62
C ALA A 508 8.35 48.73 -6.14
N HIS A 509 8.87 47.82 -6.96
CA HIS A 509 8.75 47.91 -8.42
C HIS A 509 7.28 47.78 -8.87
N ASN A 510 6.55 46.79 -8.35
CA ASN A 510 5.14 46.59 -8.64
C ASN A 510 4.28 47.79 -8.18
N GLN A 511 4.53 48.34 -6.99
CA GLN A 511 3.87 49.55 -6.51
C GLN A 511 4.08 50.73 -7.48
N LYS A 512 5.33 50.94 -7.94
CA LYS A 512 5.64 51.98 -8.94
C LYS A 512 4.89 51.75 -10.26
N LEU A 513 4.77 50.50 -10.72
CA LEU A 513 4.01 50.16 -11.93
C LEU A 513 2.51 50.41 -11.75
N VAL A 514 1.93 50.01 -10.61
CA VAL A 514 0.52 50.22 -10.27
C VAL A 514 0.20 51.71 -10.24
N LEU A 515 1.01 52.51 -9.56
CA LEU A 515 0.83 53.97 -9.52
C LEU A 515 0.92 54.62 -10.91
N ARG A 516 1.88 54.19 -11.75
CA ARG A 516 1.98 54.66 -13.15
C ARG A 516 0.74 54.31 -13.97
N ARG A 517 0.20 53.09 -13.81
CA ARG A 517 -1.02 52.64 -14.50
C ARG A 517 -2.24 53.44 -14.05
N TRP A 518 -2.41 53.66 -12.74
CA TRP A 518 -3.46 54.50 -12.19
C TRP A 518 -3.36 55.94 -12.68
N ALA A 519 -2.19 56.56 -12.62
CA ALA A 519 -1.99 57.91 -13.14
C ALA A 519 -2.36 58.03 -14.63
N LYS A 520 -2.04 57.02 -15.45
CA LYS A 520 -2.43 56.99 -16.87
C LYS A 520 -3.95 56.82 -17.04
N LEU A 521 -4.59 55.98 -16.24
CA LEU A 521 -6.04 55.78 -16.27
C LEU A 521 -6.78 57.06 -15.87
N THR A 522 -6.43 57.66 -14.73
CA THR A 522 -7.05 58.89 -14.23
C THR A 522 -6.87 60.04 -15.21
N LYS A 523 -5.67 60.21 -15.80
CA LYS A 523 -5.45 61.22 -16.86
C LYS A 523 -6.36 60.99 -18.07
N ARG A 524 -6.57 59.73 -18.49
CA ARG A 524 -7.47 59.41 -19.62
C ARG A 524 -8.93 59.65 -19.27
N LEU A 525 -9.37 59.33 -18.06
CA LEU A 525 -10.74 59.60 -17.59
C LEU A 525 -11.01 61.10 -17.51
N LEU A 526 -10.09 61.87 -16.91
CA LEU A 526 -10.20 63.33 -16.85
C LEU A 526 -10.17 63.97 -18.24
N LEU A 527 -9.32 63.47 -19.15
CA LEU A 527 -9.30 63.94 -20.54
C LEU A 527 -10.62 63.63 -21.25
N ARG A 528 -11.17 62.43 -21.06
CA ARG A 528 -12.47 62.04 -21.63
C ARG A 528 -13.60 62.92 -21.09
N GLN A 529 -13.66 63.12 -19.78
CA GLN A 529 -14.65 64.00 -19.17
C GLN A 529 -14.54 65.42 -19.71
N ARG A 530 -13.33 65.98 -19.78
CA ARG A 530 -13.11 67.30 -20.37
C ARG A 530 -13.56 67.38 -21.84
N LEU A 531 -13.27 66.35 -22.64
CA LEU A 531 -13.72 66.31 -24.04
C LEU A 531 -15.25 66.20 -24.15
N GLU A 532 -15.90 65.44 -23.26
CA GLU A 532 -17.36 65.37 -23.15
C GLU A 532 -17.96 66.73 -22.75
N ASP A 533 -17.33 67.46 -21.82
CA ASP A 533 -17.74 68.81 -21.39
C ASP A 533 -17.54 69.86 -22.50
N ASP A 534 -16.39 69.84 -23.20
CA ASP A 534 -16.00 70.86 -24.19
C ASP A 534 -16.73 70.68 -25.54
N TYR A 535 -17.06 69.45 -25.95
CA TYR A 535 -17.57 69.14 -27.30
C TYR A 535 -18.92 68.41 -27.32
N GLY A 536 -19.48 68.08 -26.16
CA GLY A 536 -20.73 67.30 -26.05
C GLY A 536 -20.52 65.80 -26.26
N ALA A 537 -21.31 64.98 -25.56
CA ALA A 537 -21.21 63.53 -25.61
C ALA A 537 -21.47 63.00 -27.04
N VAL A 538 -20.44 62.43 -27.67
CA VAL A 538 -20.63 61.55 -28.83
C VAL A 538 -21.16 60.23 -28.29
N ASN A 539 -22.48 60.03 -28.40
CA ASN A 539 -23.18 58.79 -28.03
C ASN A 539 -22.58 57.54 -28.69
#